data_AF-A0A976JL27-F1
#
_entry.id   AF-A0A976JL27-F1
#
_cell.length_a   1.000
_cell.length_b   1.000
_cell.length_c   1.000
_cell.angle_alpha   90.00
_cell.angle_beta   90.00
_cell.angle_gamma   90.00
#
_symmetry.space_group_name_H-M   'P 1'
#
loop_
_entity.id
_entity.type
_entity.pdbx_description
1 polymer ?
#
loop_
_entity_poly.entity_id
_entity_poly.type
_entity_poly.pdbx_seq_one_letter_code
_entity_poly.pdbx_strand_id
1 'polypeptide(L)'
;MEEYGPKKDKVYYHTVSRSFIADPLPQTAAKKLKIASNPEFAGDFAAAGGAGGGAAAANFTVAKVWIEPGCIVCNACEDIYPEVFEVTSDSCIIRPDAPLNDGLKITEAAEACPVEVIKFNKAG
;
A
#
# COMPACT_ATOMS: atom_id res chain seq x y z
N MET A 1 -48.75 -51.37 2.26
CA MET A 1 -47.60 -52.31 2.22
C MET A 1 -47.00 -52.18 0.83
N GLU A 2 -46.42 -51.01 0.55
CA GLU A 2 -44.96 -50.82 0.57
C GLU A 2 -44.28 -51.51 -0.61
N GLU A 3 -43.93 -50.77 -1.66
CA GLU A 3 -42.53 -50.80 -2.12
C GLU A 3 -42.18 -49.52 -2.89
N TYR A 4 -41.68 -48.57 -2.12
CA TYR A 4 -40.64 -47.58 -2.41
C TYR A 4 -40.14 -47.45 -3.86
N GLY A 5 -40.36 -46.26 -4.44
CA GLY A 5 -39.82 -45.82 -5.74
C GLY A 5 -38.28 -45.76 -5.81
N PRO A 6 -37.72 -45.41 -6.99
CA PRO A 6 -36.30 -45.55 -7.28
C PRO A 6 -35.43 -44.81 -6.26
N LYS A 7 -34.50 -45.55 -5.65
CA LYS A 7 -33.56 -45.04 -4.64
C LYS A 7 -32.74 -43.91 -5.28
N LYS A 8 -32.93 -42.67 -4.81
CA LYS A 8 -32.07 -41.54 -5.18
C LYS A 8 -30.68 -41.81 -4.61
N ASP A 9 -29.74 -42.17 -5.48
CA ASP A 9 -28.32 -42.25 -5.14
C ASP A 9 -27.88 -40.93 -4.52
N LYS A 10 -27.40 -41.00 -3.28
CA LYS A 10 -26.95 -39.82 -2.54
C LYS A 10 -25.82 -39.16 -3.35
N VAL A 11 -26.01 -37.90 -3.72
CA VAL A 11 -24.96 -37.08 -4.33
C VAL A 11 -23.85 -36.91 -3.29
N TYR A 12 -22.78 -37.69 -3.42
CA TYR A 12 -21.58 -37.47 -2.65
C TYR A 12 -20.95 -36.18 -3.16
N TYR A 13 -21.08 -35.10 -2.39
CA TYR A 13 -20.26 -33.92 -2.62
C TYR A 13 -18.81 -34.33 -2.38
N HIS A 14 -18.05 -34.48 -3.46
CA HIS A 14 -16.60 -34.58 -3.36
C HIS A 14 -16.10 -33.21 -2.90
N THR A 15 -15.82 -33.08 -1.61
CA THR A 15 -15.02 -31.96 -1.12
C THR A 15 -13.66 -32.10 -1.77
N VAL A 16 -13.33 -31.25 -2.74
CA VAL A 16 -12.02 -31.26 -3.36
C VAL A 16 -11.04 -30.78 -2.29
N SER A 17 -10.42 -31.72 -1.58
CA SER A 17 -9.26 -31.45 -0.74
C SER A 17 -8.11 -31.10 -1.67
N ARG A 18 -8.08 -29.83 -2.10
CA ARG A 18 -6.90 -29.23 -2.69
C ARG A 18 -5.87 -29.17 -1.58
N SER A 19 -5.00 -30.18 -1.52
CA SER A 19 -3.79 -30.10 -0.70
C SER A 19 -3.08 -28.80 -1.08
N PHE A 20 -2.91 -27.88 -0.12
CA PHE A 20 -2.12 -26.66 -0.30
C PHE A 20 -0.64 -26.93 -0.60
N ILE A 21 -0.26 -28.20 -0.61
CA ILE A 21 1.06 -28.72 -0.96
C ILE A 21 1.04 -28.99 -2.46
N ALA A 22 1.77 -28.16 -3.21
CA ALA A 22 1.99 -28.38 -4.63
C ALA A 22 2.66 -29.74 -4.89
N ASP A 23 2.32 -30.37 -6.01
CA ASP A 23 3.00 -31.56 -6.52
C ASP A 23 4.52 -31.28 -6.62
N PRO A 24 5.40 -32.15 -6.10
CA PRO A 24 6.83 -31.90 -6.13
C PRO A 24 7.33 -31.84 -7.58
N LEU A 25 7.97 -30.73 -7.94
CA LEU A 25 8.49 -30.50 -9.28
C LEU A 25 9.38 -31.67 -9.75
N PRO A 26 9.28 -32.11 -11.02
CA PRO A 26 10.12 -33.17 -11.54
C PRO A 26 11.59 -32.72 -11.55
N GLN A 27 12.43 -33.46 -10.83
CA GLN A 27 13.86 -33.15 -10.60
C GLN A 27 14.75 -33.17 -11.86
N THR A 28 14.22 -33.46 -13.05
CA THR A 28 15.03 -33.74 -14.25
C THR A 28 14.80 -32.81 -15.45
N ALA A 29 14.00 -31.74 -15.33
CA ALA A 29 13.83 -30.78 -16.42
C ALA A 29 14.45 -29.41 -16.07
N ALA A 30 15.44 -29.00 -16.86
CA ALA A 30 16.30 -27.83 -16.73
C ALA A 30 15.57 -26.47 -16.74
N LYS A 31 14.70 -26.21 -15.76
CA LYS A 31 14.01 -24.94 -15.59
C LYS A 31 14.46 -24.29 -14.27
N LYS A 32 15.63 -23.65 -14.32
CA LYS A 32 16.13 -22.82 -13.22
C LYS A 32 15.03 -21.82 -12.84
N LEU A 33 14.53 -21.91 -11.62
CA LEU A 33 13.56 -20.96 -11.08
C LEU A 33 14.21 -19.59 -10.97
N LYS A 34 13.61 -18.58 -11.59
CA LYS A 34 14.00 -17.18 -11.44
C LYS A 34 13.57 -16.70 -10.05
N ILE A 35 14.41 -16.98 -9.05
CA ILE A 35 14.22 -16.56 -7.66
C ILE A 35 15.29 -15.53 -7.33
N ALA A 36 14.93 -14.51 -6.55
CA ALA A 36 15.82 -13.40 -6.17
C ALA A 36 17.12 -13.87 -5.50
N SER A 37 17.09 -15.01 -4.80
CA SER A 37 18.24 -15.62 -4.12
C SER A 37 19.23 -16.30 -5.08
N ASN A 38 18.89 -16.47 -6.36
CA ASN A 38 19.80 -17.05 -7.35
C ASN A 38 20.66 -15.95 -8.00
N PRO A 39 21.98 -15.92 -7.76
CA PRO A 39 22.86 -14.85 -8.25
C PRO A 39 22.92 -14.77 -9.78
N GLU A 40 22.62 -15.85 -10.51
CA GLU A 40 22.59 -15.85 -11.98
C GLU A 40 21.46 -14.99 -12.57
N PHE A 41 20.40 -14.66 -11.80
CA PHE A 41 19.26 -13.85 -12.26
C PHE A 41 19.18 -12.48 -11.56
N ALA A 42 20.23 -12.05 -10.85
CA ALA A 42 20.25 -10.79 -10.12
C ALA A 42 20.01 -9.55 -11.02
N GLY A 43 20.40 -9.62 -12.30
CA GLY A 43 20.14 -8.55 -13.27
C GLY A 43 18.69 -8.41 -13.72
N ASP A 44 17.90 -9.48 -13.72
CA ASP A 44 16.50 -9.48 -14.15
C ASP A 44 15.57 -8.79 -13.13
N PHE A 45 15.91 -8.84 -11.84
CA PHE A 45 15.12 -8.21 -10.76
C PHE A 45 15.61 -6.81 -10.39
N ALA A 46 16.75 -6.34 -10.91
CA ALA A 46 17.29 -5.02 -10.63
C ALA A 46 16.37 -3.89 -11.13
N ALA A 47 15.60 -4.12 -12.21
CA ALA A 47 14.64 -3.15 -12.75
C ALA A 47 13.30 -3.12 -11.99
N ALA A 48 13.04 -4.12 -11.14
CA ALA A 48 11.90 -4.15 -10.22
C ALA A 48 12.37 -4.01 -8.76
N GLY A 49 13.57 -3.43 -8.57
CA GLY A 49 13.99 -2.96 -7.26
C GLY A 49 12.98 -1.94 -6.79
N GLY A 50 12.18 -2.34 -5.80
CA GLY A 50 11.37 -1.47 -4.98
C GLY A 50 12.24 -0.48 -4.20
N ALA A 51 12.89 0.41 -4.94
CA ALA A 51 13.32 1.68 -4.45
C ALA A 51 12.15 2.60 -4.74
N GLY A 52 11.41 2.98 -3.69
CA GLY A 52 10.67 4.23 -3.67
C GLY A 52 11.66 5.37 -3.86
N GLY A 53 12.16 5.51 -5.09
CA GLY A 53 12.90 6.65 -5.56
C GLY A 53 11.87 7.72 -5.85
N GLY A 54 11.36 8.33 -4.78
CA GLY A 54 10.72 9.63 -4.87
C GLY A 54 11.69 10.52 -5.64
N ALA A 55 11.31 10.85 -6.86
CA ALA A 55 12.08 11.72 -7.73
C ALA A 55 12.41 12.98 -6.93
N ALA A 56 13.67 13.43 -7.02
CA ALA A 56 14.09 14.75 -6.55
C ALA A 56 13.32 15.81 -7.35
N ALA A 57 12.07 16.07 -6.95
CA ALA A 57 11.20 17.05 -7.54
C ALA A 57 11.49 18.40 -6.89
N ALA A 58 11.52 19.45 -7.71
CA ALA A 58 11.91 20.79 -7.30
C ALA A 58 11.04 21.28 -6.14
N ASN A 59 11.68 21.66 -5.03
CA ASN A 59 11.02 22.29 -3.89
C ASN A 59 10.31 23.57 -4.37
N PHE A 60 9.01 23.65 -4.12
CA PHE A 60 8.22 24.85 -4.35
C PHE A 60 7.62 25.34 -3.04
N THR A 61 7.47 26.66 -2.90
CA THR A 61 6.93 27.26 -1.67
C THR A 61 5.40 27.13 -1.67
N VAL A 62 4.82 26.90 -0.49
CA VAL A 62 3.38 26.90 -0.26
C VAL A 62 2.99 28.21 0.42
N ALA A 63 1.99 28.91 -0.09
CA ALA A 63 1.52 30.18 0.47
C ALA A 63 0.62 29.97 1.70
N LYS A 64 -0.19 28.92 1.70
CA LYS A 64 -1.11 28.60 2.80
C LYS A 64 -1.45 27.12 2.81
N VAL A 65 -1.46 26.51 3.99
CA VAL A 65 -1.96 25.15 4.24
C VAL A 65 -3.13 25.22 5.23
N TRP A 66 -4.16 24.42 5.03
CA TRP A 66 -5.27 24.26 5.97
C TRP A 66 -5.81 22.83 5.93
N ILE A 67 -6.44 22.44 7.04
CA ILE A 67 -6.99 21.09 7.22
C ILE A 67 -8.51 21.22 7.27
N GLU A 68 -9.21 20.51 6.40
CA GLU A 68 -10.67 20.42 6.42
C GLU A 68 -11.16 19.44 7.50
N PRO A 69 -12.38 19.64 8.03
CA PRO A 69 -12.98 18.70 8.97
C PRO A 69 -13.16 17.33 8.29
N GLY A 70 -12.67 16.28 8.94
CA GLY A 70 -12.66 14.92 8.37
C GLY A 70 -11.36 14.14 8.63
N CYS A 71 -10.39 14.74 9.32
CA CYS A 71 -9.19 14.01 9.76
C CYS A 71 -9.57 12.83 10.67
N ILE A 72 -9.01 11.66 10.37
CA ILE A 72 -9.23 10.42 11.13
C ILE A 72 -8.05 10.08 12.07
N VAL A 73 -7.11 11.01 12.28
CA VAL A 73 -5.96 10.81 13.19
C VAL A 73 -5.14 9.57 12.78
N CYS A 74 -4.82 9.48 11.48
CA CYS A 74 -4.05 8.34 10.93
C CYS A 74 -2.52 8.48 11.08
N ASN A 75 -2.05 9.62 11.58
CA ASN A 75 -0.65 9.97 11.82
C ASN A 75 0.27 10.03 10.58
N ALA A 76 -0.20 9.68 9.39
CA ALA A 76 0.59 9.74 8.15
C ALA A 76 1.20 11.14 7.89
N CYS A 77 0.45 12.20 8.20
CA CYS A 77 0.90 13.59 8.00
C CYS A 77 2.07 13.97 8.92
N GLU A 78 2.05 13.46 10.16
CA GLU A 78 3.09 13.69 11.16
C GLU A 78 4.35 12.86 10.87
N ASP A 79 4.20 11.65 10.33
CA ASP A 79 5.34 10.84 9.89
C ASP A 79 6.10 11.47 8.72
N ILE A 80 5.40 12.14 7.80
CA ILE A 80 6.00 12.79 6.62
C ILE A 80 6.60 14.15 6.97
N TYR A 81 5.89 14.98 7.75
CA TYR A 81 6.37 16.32 8.08
C TYR A 81 5.94 16.79 9.49
N PRO A 82 6.62 16.28 10.55
CA PRO A 82 6.26 16.56 11.95
C PRO A 82 6.52 18.02 12.37
N GLU A 83 7.32 18.75 11.58
CA GLU A 83 7.62 20.17 11.81
C GLU A 83 6.42 21.07 11.46
N VAL A 84 5.51 20.62 10.59
CA VAL A 84 4.33 21.38 10.14
C VAL A 84 3.05 20.83 10.72
N PHE A 85 2.88 19.50 10.74
CA PHE A 85 1.66 18.84 11.21
C PHE A 85 1.84 18.30 12.61
N GLU A 86 0.89 18.63 13.49
CA GLU A 86 0.79 18.06 14.84
C GLU A 86 -0.57 17.39 14.99
N VAL A 87 -0.56 16.11 15.35
CA VAL A 87 -1.77 15.32 15.51
C VAL A 87 -2.22 15.41 16.98
N THR A 88 -3.46 15.85 17.21
CA THR A 88 -4.11 15.79 18.52
C THR A 88 -5.00 14.55 18.62
N SER A 89 -5.66 14.37 19.76
CA SER A 89 -6.54 13.21 20.01
C SER A 89 -7.76 13.13 19.08
N ASP A 90 -8.13 14.24 18.45
CA ASP A 90 -9.41 14.43 17.74
C ASP A 90 -9.25 15.09 16.36
N SER A 91 -8.11 15.71 16.06
CA SER A 91 -7.85 16.31 14.75
C SER A 91 -6.36 16.53 14.49
N CYS A 92 -5.99 16.93 13.27
CA CYS A 92 -4.65 17.47 13.00
C CYS A 92 -4.69 18.99 13.00
N ILE A 93 -3.67 19.60 13.59
CA ILE A 93 -3.43 21.05 13.57
C ILE A 93 -2.11 21.36 12.86
N ILE A 94 -1.98 22.59 12.35
CA ILE A 94 -0.75 23.08 11.77
C ILE A 94 -0.02 23.91 12.82
N ARG A 95 1.28 23.63 13.05
CA ARG A 95 2.10 24.38 14.00
C ARG A 95 2.20 25.86 13.54
N PRO A 96 2.17 26.84 14.46
CA PRO A 96 2.25 28.26 14.10
C PRO A 96 3.60 28.65 13.48
N ASP A 97 4.68 27.94 13.80
CA ASP A 97 6.03 28.13 13.24
C ASP A 97 6.32 27.21 12.04
N ALA A 98 5.28 26.69 11.37
CA ALA A 98 5.40 25.73 10.29
C ALA A 98 6.28 26.23 9.12
N PRO A 99 7.38 25.54 8.77
CA PRO A 99 8.19 25.86 7.60
C PRO A 99 7.48 25.47 6.28
N LEU A 100 6.79 26.42 5.64
CA LEU A 100 6.10 26.24 4.34
C LEU A 100 7.03 26.30 3.11
N ASN A 101 8.34 26.23 3.32
CA ASN A 101 9.34 26.29 2.25
C ASN A 101 9.45 24.98 1.44
N ASP A 102 8.98 23.87 2.01
CA ASP A 102 9.15 22.52 1.46
C ASP A 102 7.81 21.96 0.96
N GLY A 103 7.34 22.47 -0.19
CA GLY A 103 6.05 22.06 -0.77
C GLY A 103 6.02 20.61 -1.27
N LEU A 104 7.18 19.97 -1.40
CA LEU A 104 7.26 18.56 -1.77
C LEU A 104 6.70 17.66 -0.67
N LYS A 105 7.15 17.87 0.57
CA LYS A 105 6.65 17.16 1.75
C LYS A 105 5.18 17.43 2.00
N ILE A 106 4.72 18.66 1.76
CA ILE A 106 3.29 19.02 1.92
C ILE A 106 2.44 18.28 0.88
N THR A 107 2.92 18.13 -0.34
CA THR A 107 2.22 17.38 -1.39
C THR A 107 2.19 15.89 -1.08
N GLU A 108 3.33 15.33 -0.63
CA GLU A 108 3.42 13.93 -0.21
C GLU A 108 2.48 13.64 0.97
N ALA A 109 2.40 14.55 1.96
CA ALA A 109 1.47 14.44 3.07
C ALA A 109 0.00 14.52 2.62
N ALA A 110 -0.32 15.33 1.62
CA ALA A 110 -1.67 15.41 1.06
C ALA A 110 -2.07 14.12 0.34
N GLU A 111 -1.17 13.52 -0.44
CA GLU A 111 -1.39 12.25 -1.16
C GLU A 111 -1.44 11.04 -0.21
N ALA A 112 -0.67 11.07 0.89
CA ALA A 112 -0.70 10.03 1.90
C ALA A 112 -1.97 10.07 2.77
N CYS A 113 -2.75 11.15 2.71
CA CYS A 113 -3.95 11.30 3.51
C CYS A 113 -5.10 10.49 2.91
N PRO A 114 -5.60 9.42 3.58
CA PRO A 114 -6.64 8.54 3.03
C PRO A 114 -8.00 9.23 2.84
N VAL A 115 -8.16 10.41 3.44
CA VAL A 115 -9.38 11.24 3.40
C VAL A 115 -9.16 12.58 2.71
N GLU A 116 -7.95 12.82 2.17
CA GLU A 116 -7.61 13.99 1.33
C GLU A 116 -7.99 15.36 1.94
N VAL A 117 -7.94 15.48 3.28
CA VAL A 117 -8.36 16.69 4.03
C VAL A 117 -7.32 17.80 4.06
N ILE A 118 -6.07 17.51 3.69
CA ILE A 118 -4.98 18.50 3.67
C ILE A 118 -5.09 19.28 2.35
N LYS A 119 -5.38 20.59 2.46
CA LYS A 119 -5.41 21.50 1.31
C LYS A 119 -4.27 22.50 1.41
N PHE A 120 -3.68 22.83 0.27
CA PHE A 120 -2.61 23.82 0.20
C PHE A 120 -2.75 24.69 -1.05
N ASN A 121 -2.24 25.91 -0.96
CA ASN A 121 -2.15 26.84 -2.07
C ASN A 121 -0.68 27.05 -2.44
N LYS A 122 -0.31 26.73 -3.68
CA LYS A 122 1.06 26.88 -4.18
C LYS A 122 1.39 28.37 -4.32
N ALA A 123 2.51 28.81 -3.73
CA ALA A 123 3.02 30.15 -3.97
C ALA A 123 3.50 30.22 -5.43
N GLY A 124 2.85 31.08 -6.22
CA GLY A 124 3.21 31.39 -7.60
C GLY A 124 4.14 32.57 -7.69
#